data_AF-A0A1Q6PVC3-F1
#
_entry.id   AF-A0A1Q6PVC3-F1
#
_cell.length_a   1.000
_cell.length_b   1.000
_cell.length_c   1.000
_cell.angle_alpha   90.00
_cell.angle_beta   90.00
_cell.angle_gamma   90.00
#
_symmetry.space_group_name_H-M   'P 1'
#
loop_
_entity.id
_entity.type
_entity.pdbx_description
1 polymer ?
#
loop_
_entity_poly.entity_id
_entity_poly.type
_entity_poly.pdbx_seq_one_letter_code
_entity_poly.pdbx_strand_id
1 'polypeptide(L)' 'MERLLRFAVEHDRVIRLMFMRDGRLFQVNAHIVSYDDKQVSFVTTRSPRTQVISREELLAVDFRRGDDGQTV' A
#
# COMPACT_ATOMS: atom_id res chain seq x y z
N MET A 1 8.10 4.15 6.05
CA MET A 1 7.14 4.00 4.93
C MET A 1 7.80 3.39 3.70
N GLU A 2 8.77 4.05 3.06
CA GLU A 2 9.42 3.56 1.84
C GLU A 2 10.02 2.16 1.96
N ARG A 3 10.63 1.82 3.10
CA ARG A 3 11.18 0.47 3.33
C ARG A 3 10.11 -0.63 3.18
N LEU A 4 8.88 -0.39 3.66
CA LEU A 4 7.81 -1.37 3.57
C LEU A 4 7.20 -1.42 2.15
N LEU A 5 7.11 -0.27 1.47
CA LEU A 5 6.71 -0.23 0.05
C LEU A 5 7.70 -1.01 -0.82
N ARG A 6 9.00 -0.78 -0.62
CA ARG A 6 10.07 -1.52 -1.29
C ARG A 6 9.95 -3.03 -1.04
N PHE A 7 9.87 -3.41 0.23
CA PHE A 7 9.71 -4.82 0.62
C PHE A 7 8.47 -5.44 -0.02
N ALA A 8 7.35 -4.73 -0.04
CA ALA A 8 6.11 -5.22 -0.64
C ALA A 8 6.24 -5.47 -2.14
N VAL A 9 6.95 -4.59 -2.87
CA VAL A 9 7.22 -4.77 -4.31
C VAL A 9 8.21 -5.92 -4.55
N GLU A 10 9.32 -5.94 -3.82
CA GLU A 10 10.40 -6.94 -4.00
C GLU A 10 9.94 -8.36 -3.68
N HIS A 11 9.00 -8.53 -2.75
CA HIS A 11 8.55 -9.83 -2.27
C HIS A 11 7.08 -10.16 -2.64
N ASP A 12 6.44 -9.36 -3.49
CA ASP A 12 5.01 -9.47 -3.85
C ASP A 12 4.10 -9.66 -2.63
N ARG A 13 4.27 -8.80 -1.62
CA ARG A 13 3.51 -8.89 -0.36
C ARG A 13 2.34 -7.93 -0.35
N VAL A 14 1.19 -8.46 0.08
CA VAL A 14 0.03 -7.64 0.41
C VAL A 14 0.30 -6.88 1.70
N ILE A 15 0.20 -5.55 1.64
CA ILE A 15 0.30 -4.67 2.82
C ILE A 15 -1.00 -3.90 3.01
N ARG A 16 -1.16 -3.34 4.20
CA ARG A 16 -2.26 -2.42 4.51
C ARG A 16 -1.84 -0.99 4.16
N LEU A 17 -2.66 -0.33 3.35
CA LEU A 17 -2.51 1.09 3.02
C LEU A 17 -3.59 1.90 3.71
N MET A 18 -3.19 3.06 4.24
CA MET A 18 -4.09 4.09 4.72
C MET A 18 -3.80 5.39 3.97
N PHE A 19 -4.82 5.95 3.34
CA PHE A 19 -4.69 7.16 2.54
C PHE A 19 -5.95 8.01 2.57
N MET A 20 -5.79 9.31 2.30
CA MET A 20 -6.89 10.24 2.07
C MET A 20 -7.21 10.31 0.59
N ARG A 21 -8.49 10.31 0.23
CA ARG A 21 -8.93 10.59 -1.14
C ARG A 21 -10.29 11.25 -1.11
N ASP A 22 -10.44 12.35 -1.83
CA ASP A 22 -11.69 13.12 -1.88
C ASP A 22 -12.22 13.48 -0.47
N GLY A 23 -11.31 13.82 0.44
CA GLY A 23 -11.64 14.16 1.84
C GLY A 23 -12.05 12.98 2.72
N ARG A 24 -11.91 11.74 2.25
CA ARG A 24 -12.27 10.52 2.98
C ARG A 24 -11.04 9.67 3.29
N LEU A 25 -11.04 9.07 4.47
CA LEU A 25 -10.03 8.11 4.88
C LEU A 25 -10.35 6.72 4.33
N PHE A 26 -9.39 6.11 3.65
CA PHE A 26 -9.47 4.74 3.16
C PHE A 26 -8.44 3.87 3.85
N GLN A 27 -8.82 2.64 4.17
CA GLN A 27 -7.92 1.60 4.66
C GLN A 27 -8.14 0.32 3.85
N VAL A 28 -7.12 -0.13 3.12
CA VAL A 28 -7.23 -1.26 2.19
C VAL A 28 -6.05 -2.21 2.29
N ASN A 29 -6.26 -3.49 1.98
CA ASN A 29 -5.17 -4.42 1.71
C ASN A 29 -4.86 -4.38 0.21
N ALA A 30 -3.60 -4.19 -0.14
CA ALA A 30 -3.19 -4.00 -1.52
C ALA A 30 -1.81 -4.60 -1.84
N HIS A 31 -1.66 -5.03 -3.09
CA HIS A 31 -0.35 -5.25 -3.72
C HIS A 31 0.15 -3.92 -4.27
N ILE A 32 1.40 -3.57 -3.99
CA ILE A 32 2.04 -2.40 -4.59
C ILE A 32 2.56 -2.78 -5.96
N VAL A 33 2.14 -2.05 -6.99
CA VAL A 33 2.61 -2.23 -8.36
C VAL A 33 3.89 -1.43 -8.59
N SER A 34 3.89 -0.17 -8.17
CA SER A 34 5.04 0.74 -8.26
C SER A 34 4.87 1.92 -7.32
N TYR A 35 5.98 2.57 -6.98
CA TYR A 35 5.96 3.83 -6.24
C TYR A 35 7.18 4.67 -6.63
N ASP A 36 7.02 5.98 -6.54
CA ASP A 36 8.09 6.98 -6.64
C ASP A 36 7.83 8.11 -5.64
N ASP A 37 8.60 9.20 -5.76
CA ASP A 37 8.49 10.36 -4.87
C ASP A 37 7.15 11.12 -5.02
N LYS A 38 6.40 10.87 -6.10
CA LYS A 38 5.17 11.60 -6.45
C LYS A 38 3.91 10.78 -6.24
N GLN A 39 3.97 9.47 -6.45
CA GLN A 39 2.77 8.63 -6.48
C GLN A 39 3.02 7.18 -6.08
N VAL A 40 1.94 6.52 -5.68
CA VAL A 40 1.90 5.08 -5.37
C VAL A 40 0.80 4.44 -6.21
N SER A 41 1.18 3.39 -6.95
CA SER A 41 0.26 2.57 -7.75
C SER A 41 0.04 1.22 -7.06
N PHE A 42 -1.21 0.80 -6.91
CA PHE A 42 -1.55 -0.43 -6.19
C PHE A 42 -2.81 -1.11 -6.73
N VAL A 43 -2.95 -2.40 -6.44
CA VAL A 43 -4.16 -3.19 -6.72
C VAL A 43 -4.70 -3.68 -5.39
N THR A 44 -5.99 -3.46 -5.15
CA THR A 44 -6.63 -3.95 -3.91
C THR A 44 -6.99 -5.42 -4.05
N THR A 45 -6.97 -6.17 -2.95
CA THR A 45 -7.33 -7.61 -3.00
C THR A 45 -8.77 -7.90 -3.45
N ARG A 46 -9.63 -6.87 -3.48
CA ARG A 46 -11.05 -6.99 -3.87
C ARG A 46 -11.34 -6.59 -5.32
N SER A 47 -10.38 -5.98 -6.02
CA SER A 47 -10.58 -5.52 -7.40
C SER A 47 -9.25 -5.49 -8.14
N PRO A 48 -9.18 -6.07 -9.36
CA PRO A 48 -7.95 -6.12 -10.15
C PRO A 48 -7.58 -4.76 -10.77
N ARG A 49 -8.40 -3.72 -10.57
CA ARG A 49 -8.13 -2.40 -11.13
C ARG A 49 -6.97 -1.73 -10.39
N THR A 50 -5.94 -1.35 -11.13
CA THR A 50 -4.86 -0.49 -10.63
C THR A 50 -5.43 0.87 -10.23
N GLN A 51 -5.11 1.27 -9.01
CA GLN A 51 -5.37 2.58 -8.46
C GLN A 51 -4.06 3.33 -8.30
N VAL A 52 -4.11 4.64 -8.50
CA VAL A 52 -2.99 5.54 -8.29
C VAL A 52 -3.45 6.62 -7.32
N ILE A 53 -2.61 6.90 -6.32
CA ILE A 53 -2.75 8.03 -5.41
C ILE A 53 -1.45 8.82 -5.42
N SER A 54 -1.53 10.11 -5.14
CA SER A 54 -0.34 10.91 -4.87
C SER A 54 0.35 10.44 -3.60
N ARG A 55 1.65 10.71 -3.50
CA ARG A 55 2.44 10.38 -2.32
C ARG A 55 1.97 11.13 -1.07
N GLU A 56 1.43 12.33 -1.26
CA GLU A 56 0.87 13.20 -0.21
C GLU A 56 -0.43 12.65 0.36
N GLU A 57 -1.24 11.98 -0.45
CA GLU A 57 -2.45 11.30 0.01
C GLU A 57 -2.17 10.08 0.89
N LEU A 58 -0.99 9.47 0.76
CA LEU A 58 -0.60 8.28 1.53
C LEU A 58 -0.19 8.64 2.96
N LEU A 59 -1.01 8.23 3.93
CA LEU A 59 -0.82 8.53 5.35
C LEU A 59 0.01 7.47 6.08
N ALA A 60 -0.26 6.18 5.84
CA ALA A 60 0.42 5.09 6.51
C ALA A 60 0.48 3.81 5.67
N VAL A 61 1.48 2.99 5.96
CA VAL A 61 1.64 1.64 5.41
C VAL A 61 2.01 0.70 6.55
N ASP A 62 1.32 -0.43 6.65
CA ASP A 62 1.56 -1.44 7.69
C ASP A 62 1.51 -2.84 7.09
N PHE A 63 2.03 -3.82 7.83
CA PHE A 63 1.77 -5.21 7.52
C PHE A 63 0.26 -5.50 7.58
N ARG A 64 -0.16 -6.49 6.78
CA ARG A 64 -1.52 -6.99 6.89
C ARG A 64 -1.68 -7.64 8.27
N ARG A 65 -2.83 -7.42 8.91
CA ARG A 65 -3.16 -8.08 10.19
C ARG A 65 -3.01 -9.60 10.06
N GLY A 66 -2.13 -10.20 10.85
CA GLY A 66 -1.75 -11.62 10.79
C GLY A 66 -0.35 -11.88 10.24
N ASP A 67 0.27 -10.90 9.56
CA ASP A 67 1.65 -10.98 9.07
C ASP A 67 2.67 -10.45 10.11
N ASP A 68 2.22 -9.77 11.17
CA ASP A 68 3.06 -9.16 12.22
C ASP A 68 3.97 -10.16 12.97
N GLY A 69 3.74 -11.48 12.81
CA GLY A 69 4.52 -12.56 13.42
C GLY A 69 5.50 -13.27 12.47
N GLN A 70 5.55 -12.90 11.18
CA GLN A 70 6.56 -13.43 10.26
C GLN A 70 7.86 -12.66 10.46
N THR A 71 8.66 -13.07 11.45
CA THR A 71 10.08 -12.71 11.52
C THR A 71 10.76 -13.19 10.25
N VAL A 72 11.19 -12.24 9.41
CA VAL A 72 12.21 -12.47 8.37
C VAL A 72 13.53 -12.88 8.98
#